data_AF-A0A2N6SH14-F1
#
_entry.id   AF-A0A2N6SH14-F1
#
_cell.length_a   1.000
_cell.length_b   1.000
_cell.length_c   1.000
_cell.angle_alpha   90.00
_cell.angle_beta   90.00
_cell.angle_gamma   90.00
#
_symmetry.space_group_name_H-M   'P 1'
#
loop_
_entity.id
_entity.type
_entity.pdbx_description
1 polymer ?
#
loop_
_entity_poly.entity_id
_entity_poly.type
_entity_poly.pdbx_seq_one_letter_code
_entity_poly.pdbx_strand_id
1 'polypeptide(L)'
;MNNTKYFSLIVGIIFLVLGIYILVNPVGNMITLSVLFSIVMLLAGISEIIGYFNSNRRELWYLLNGVITVILAIWLLSADDVSKATLIPNLLALWIFCSGIARLIDGLALKKTLQRETNLTKRLVTFGITGIVLGIILWIVPGIVATLLTILIAAIFIFQGILFISTYMVIK
;
A
#
# COMPACT_ATOMS: atom_id res chain seq x y z
N MET A 1 8.36 5.45 -37.12
CA MET A 1 6.97 4.96 -36.92
C MET A 1 7.02 3.59 -36.25
N ASN A 2 6.16 3.35 -35.27
CA ASN A 2 5.77 2.04 -34.69
C ASN A 2 6.53 1.38 -33.52
N ASN A 3 7.72 1.80 -33.06
CA ASN A 3 8.36 1.11 -31.92
C ASN A 3 7.51 1.15 -30.62
N THR A 4 6.80 2.25 -30.38
CA THR A 4 5.91 2.40 -29.22
C THR A 4 4.66 1.52 -29.30
N LYS A 5 4.19 1.19 -30.52
CA LYS A 5 3.07 0.27 -30.75
C LYS A 5 3.41 -1.15 -30.35
N TYR A 6 4.49 -1.69 -30.92
CA TYR A 6 4.91 -3.06 -30.64
C TYR A 6 5.33 -3.21 -29.19
N PHE A 7 5.92 -2.18 -28.59
CA PHE A 7 6.20 -2.13 -27.16
C PHE A 7 4.94 -2.26 -26.31
N SER A 8 3.87 -1.50 -26.62
CA SER A 8 2.59 -1.59 -25.90
C SER A 8 1.95 -2.98 -25.98
N LEU A 9 2.04 -3.65 -27.14
CA LEU A 9 1.49 -5.00 -27.32
C LEU A 9 2.25 -6.05 -26.48
N ILE A 10 3.58 -6.02 -26.54
CA ILE A 10 4.45 -6.94 -25.79
C ILE A 10 4.23 -6.75 -24.29
N VAL A 11 4.21 -5.49 -23.82
CA VAL A 11 3.93 -5.16 -22.43
C VAL A 11 2.55 -5.67 -22.01
N GLY A 12 1.51 -5.46 -22.82
CA GLY A 12 0.16 -5.94 -22.50
C GLY A 12 0.06 -7.46 -22.36
N ILE A 13 0.70 -8.22 -23.25
CA ILE A 13 0.77 -9.69 -23.17
C ILE A 13 1.51 -10.14 -21.91
N ILE A 14 2.63 -9.50 -21.58
CA ILE A 14 3.40 -9.79 -20.36
C ILE A 14 2.53 -9.56 -19.12
N PHE A 15 1.79 -8.44 -19.05
CA PHE A 15 0.89 -8.15 -17.93
C PHE A 15 -0.24 -9.18 -17.79
N LEU A 16 -0.81 -9.65 -18.90
CA LEU A 16 -1.82 -10.72 -18.90
C LEU A 16 -1.25 -12.05 -18.39
N VAL A 17 -0.08 -12.46 -18.90
CA VAL A 17 0.59 -13.70 -18.49
C VAL A 17 0.97 -13.64 -17.02
N LEU A 18 1.50 -12.51 -16.55
CA LEU A 18 1.79 -12.27 -15.13
C LEU A 18 0.53 -12.36 -14.27
N GLY A 19 -0.58 -11.75 -14.70
CA GLY A 19 -1.85 -11.82 -13.99
C GLY A 19 -2.39 -13.25 -13.85
N ILE A 20 -2.33 -14.05 -14.92
CA ILE A 20 -2.72 -15.46 -14.89
C ILE A 20 -1.75 -16.28 -14.03
N TYR A 21 -0.44 -16.01 -14.14
CA TYR A 21 0.59 -16.67 -13.33
C TYR A 21 0.39 -16.41 -11.82
N ILE A 22 -0.06 -15.20 -11.44
CA ILE A 22 -0.43 -14.86 -10.07
C ILE A 22 -1.56 -15.72 -9.54
N LEU A 23 -2.55 -16.05 -10.38
CA LEU A 23 -3.68 -16.91 -9.98
C LEU A 23 -3.28 -18.38 -9.87
N VAL A 24 -2.33 -18.86 -10.69
CA VAL A 24 -1.89 -20.26 -10.69
C VAL A 24 -0.94 -20.57 -9.53
N ASN A 25 -0.06 -19.64 -9.17
CA ASN A 25 0.88 -19.80 -8.05
C ASN A 25 0.78 -18.62 -7.07
N PRO A 26 -0.19 -18.63 -6.14
CA PRO A 26 -0.40 -17.53 -5.21
C PRO A 26 0.81 -17.31 -4.30
N VAL A 27 1.45 -18.38 -3.82
CA VAL A 27 2.57 -18.31 -2.85
C VAL A 27 3.81 -17.63 -3.45
N GLY A 28 4.19 -17.97 -4.69
CA GLY A 28 5.34 -17.34 -5.36
C GLY A 28 5.15 -15.85 -5.62
N ASN A 29 3.90 -15.40 -5.77
CA ASN A 29 3.58 -13.99 -5.97
C ASN A 29 3.46 -13.20 -4.68
N MET A 30 3.28 -13.85 -3.52
CA MET A 30 3.35 -13.17 -2.22
C MET A 30 4.72 -12.54 -1.99
N ILE A 31 5.80 -13.12 -2.49
CA ILE A 31 7.16 -12.57 -2.37
C ILE A 31 7.29 -11.27 -3.17
N THR A 32 6.86 -11.27 -4.43
CA THR A 32 6.87 -10.06 -5.28
C THR A 32 6.02 -8.94 -4.68
N LEU A 33 4.85 -9.31 -4.14
CA LEU A 33 3.96 -8.40 -3.42
C LEU A 33 4.60 -7.84 -2.15
N SER A 34 5.37 -8.65 -1.42
CA SER A 34 6.07 -8.23 -0.21
C SER A 34 7.07 -7.12 -0.52
N VAL A 35 7.84 -7.27 -1.59
CA VAL A 35 8.88 -6.30 -1.97
C VAL A 35 8.23 -4.97 -2.36
N LEU A 36 7.21 -5.02 -3.23
CA LEU A 36 6.46 -3.83 -3.63
C LEU A 36 5.82 -3.14 -2.43
N PHE A 37 5.18 -3.91 -1.55
CA PHE A 37 4.54 -3.38 -0.37
C PHE A 37 5.55 -2.76 0.62
N SER A 38 6.70 -3.41 0.82
CA SER A 38 7.78 -2.89 1.66
C SER A 38 8.32 -1.55 1.14
N ILE A 39 8.46 -1.41 -0.18
CA ILE A 39 8.88 -0.14 -0.79
C ILE A 39 7.85 0.95 -0.52
N VAL A 40 6.55 0.65 -0.66
CA VAL A 40 5.47 1.60 -0.36
C VAL A 40 5.49 2.00 1.13
N MET A 41 5.67 1.05 2.04
CA MET A 41 5.81 1.35 3.47
C MET A 41 7.03 2.23 3.75
N LEU A 42 8.19 1.94 3.13
CA LEU A 42 9.39 2.77 3.27
C LEU A 42 9.12 4.21 2.83
N LEU A 43 8.53 4.39 1.65
CA LEU A 43 8.17 5.71 1.14
C LEU A 43 7.19 6.43 2.07
N ALA A 44 6.19 5.71 2.60
CA ALA A 44 5.25 6.26 3.57
C ALA A 44 5.96 6.71 4.86
N GLY A 45 6.77 5.85 5.48
CA GLY A 45 7.50 6.19 6.71
C GLY A 45 8.50 7.33 6.52
N ILE A 46 9.20 7.37 5.38
CA ILE A 46 10.08 8.49 5.01
C ILE A 46 9.26 9.77 4.83
N SER A 47 8.12 9.71 4.16
CA SER A 47 7.25 10.88 3.97
C SER A 47 6.72 11.44 5.29
N GLU A 48 6.43 10.57 6.26
CA GLU A 48 6.04 10.99 7.61
C GLU A 48 7.22 11.66 8.34
N ILE A 49 8.42 11.09 8.27
CA ILE A 49 9.61 11.73 8.85
C ILE A 49 9.87 13.10 8.22
N ILE A 50 9.81 13.23 6.89
CA ILE A 50 9.99 14.51 6.19
C ILE A 50 8.89 15.50 6.60
N GLY A 51 7.63 15.06 6.67
CA GLY A 51 6.51 15.88 7.09
C GLY A 51 6.65 16.44 8.50
N TYR A 52 7.26 15.67 9.42
CA TYR A 52 7.59 16.16 10.77
C TYR A 52 8.58 17.33 10.74
N PHE A 53 9.63 17.26 9.91
CA PHE A 53 10.62 18.33 9.83
C PHE A 53 10.09 19.60 9.12
N ASN A 54 9.13 19.43 8.20
CA ASN A 54 8.57 20.55 7.43
C ASN A 54 7.35 21.20 8.11
N SER A 55 6.75 20.53 9.10
CA SER A 55 5.61 21.04 9.87
C SER A 55 6.07 21.96 11.01
N ASN A 56 5.40 23.12 11.14
CA ASN A 56 5.61 24.02 12.28
C ASN A 56 5.08 23.41 13.61
N ARG A 57 4.30 22.33 13.52
CA ARG A 57 3.83 21.52 14.65
C ARG A 57 4.62 20.21 14.69
N ARG A 58 5.62 20.20 15.57
CA ARG A 58 6.47 19.02 15.83
C ARG A 58 5.74 18.05 16.75
N GLU A 59 4.79 17.32 16.18
CA GLU A 59 4.11 16.25 16.90
C GLU A 59 5.02 15.01 16.88
N LEU A 60 5.62 14.69 18.04
CA LEU A 60 6.51 13.53 18.21
C LEU A 60 5.86 12.22 17.73
N TRP A 61 4.52 12.15 17.76
CA TRP A 61 3.77 11.00 17.27
C TRP A 61 4.00 10.72 15.79
N TYR A 62 4.14 11.76 14.97
CA TYR A 62 4.36 11.64 13.53
C TYR A 62 5.76 11.09 13.22
N LEU A 63 6.77 11.54 13.98
CA LEU A 63 8.11 10.98 13.91
C LEU A 63 8.14 9.51 14.35
N LEU A 64 7.46 9.19 15.45
CA LEU A 64 7.40 7.81 15.97
C LEU A 64 6.71 6.87 14.98
N ASN A 65 5.56 7.25 14.41
CA ASN A 65 4.86 6.43 13.42
C ASN A 65 5.70 6.23 12.15
N GLY A 66 6.39 7.28 11.68
CA GLY A 66 7.28 7.19 10.53
C GLY A 66 8.46 6.26 10.78
N VAL A 67 9.12 6.37 11.94
CA VAL A 67 10.23 5.50 12.34
C VAL A 67 9.78 4.05 12.48
N ILE A 68 8.66 3.79 13.16
CA ILE A 68 8.09 2.44 13.28
C ILE A 68 7.80 1.86 11.90
N THR A 69 7.20 2.65 11.01
CA THR A 69 6.88 2.22 9.65
C THR A 69 8.14 1.85 8.85
N VAL A 70 9.20 2.66 8.94
CA VAL A 70 10.48 2.37 8.28
C VAL A 70 11.11 1.09 8.83
N ILE A 71 11.11 0.90 10.14
CA ILE A 71 11.65 -0.31 10.78
C ILE A 71 10.88 -1.55 10.31
N LEU A 72 9.55 -1.50 10.30
CA LEU A 72 8.71 -2.61 9.83
C LEU A 72 8.98 -2.94 8.36
N ALA A 73 9.18 -1.92 7.53
CA ALA A 73 9.46 -2.12 6.11
C ALA A 73 10.84 -2.76 5.86
N ILE A 74 11.88 -2.33 6.59
CA ILE A 74 13.21 -2.96 6.54
C ILE A 74 13.11 -4.42 7.00
N TRP A 75 12.39 -4.66 8.10
CA TRP A 75 12.21 -6.02 8.62
C TRP A 75 11.50 -6.94 7.63
N LEU A 76 10.49 -6.42 6.92
CA LEU A 76 9.79 -7.15 5.86
C LEU A 76 10.68 -7.46 4.65
N LEU A 77 11.61 -6.57 4.29
CA LEU A 77 12.60 -6.79 3.23
C LEU A 77 13.64 -7.85 3.60
N SER A 78 14.06 -7.90 4.86
CA SER A 78 15.07 -8.83 5.36
C SER A 78 14.53 -10.21 5.72
N ALA A 79 13.22 -10.44 5.66
CA ALA A 79 12.62 -11.73 5.98
C ALA A 79 12.91 -12.81 4.93
N ASP A 80 12.91 -14.07 5.34
CA ASP A 80 13.01 -15.22 4.42
C ASP A 80 11.72 -15.42 3.62
N ASP A 81 11.83 -15.98 2.42
CA ASP A 81 10.72 -16.14 1.47
C ASP A 81 9.57 -17.01 1.99
N VAL A 82 9.88 -18.03 2.80
CA VAL A 82 8.88 -18.88 3.45
C VAL A 82 8.14 -18.11 4.56
N SER A 83 8.87 -17.28 5.29
CA SER A 83 8.34 -16.47 6.39
C SER A 83 7.52 -15.28 5.89
N LYS A 84 7.83 -14.75 4.70
CA LYS A 84 7.09 -13.67 4.05
C LYS A 84 5.61 -14.02 3.83
N ALA A 85 5.29 -15.22 3.36
CA ALA A 85 3.91 -15.60 3.03
C ALA A 85 2.93 -15.48 4.22
N THR A 86 3.40 -15.75 5.45
CA THR A 86 2.59 -15.66 6.67
C THR A 86 2.75 -14.33 7.40
N LEU A 87 3.93 -13.70 7.32
CA LEU A 87 4.20 -12.44 8.01
C LEU A 87 3.62 -11.22 7.28
N ILE A 88 3.51 -11.26 5.95
CA ILE A 88 3.03 -10.13 5.14
C ILE A 88 1.64 -9.64 5.60
N PRO A 89 0.59 -10.48 5.66
CA PRO A 89 -0.76 -10.02 6.01
C PRO A 89 -0.83 -9.48 7.44
N ASN A 90 -0.06 -10.08 8.35
CA ASN A 90 -0.01 -9.67 9.76
C ASN A 90 0.68 -8.31 9.92
N LEU A 91 1.81 -8.11 9.24
CA LEU A 91 2.56 -6.84 9.27
C LEU A 91 1.80 -5.72 8.56
N LEU A 92 1.12 -6.05 7.47
CA LEU A 92 0.16 -5.17 6.80
C LEU A 92 -0.93 -4.68 7.75
N ALA A 93 -1.58 -5.60 8.45
CA ALA A 93 -2.66 -5.27 9.39
C ALA A 93 -2.15 -4.38 10.53
N LEU A 94 -0.99 -4.72 11.10
CA LEU A 94 -0.34 -3.94 12.15
C LEU A 94 -0.02 -2.52 11.67
N TRP A 95 0.52 -2.37 10.47
CA TRP A 95 0.84 -1.06 9.91
C TRP A 95 -0.38 -0.22 9.60
N ILE A 96 -1.42 -0.80 8.99
CA ILE A 96 -2.68 -0.10 8.73
C ILE A 96 -3.31 0.37 10.04
N PHE A 97 -3.24 -0.46 11.08
CA PHE A 97 -3.69 -0.10 12.42
C PHE A 97 -2.90 1.08 13.00
N CYS A 98 -1.56 1.03 13.00
CA CYS A 98 -0.70 2.12 13.46
C CYS A 98 -0.93 3.43 12.66
N SER A 99 -1.02 3.35 11.33
CA SER A 99 -1.30 4.50 10.47
C SER A 99 -2.70 5.08 10.72
N GLY A 100 -3.70 4.23 11.02
CA GLY A 100 -5.03 4.67 11.42
C GLY A 100 -5.01 5.49 12.72
N ILE A 101 -4.25 5.05 13.72
CA ILE A 101 -4.06 5.78 14.98
C ILE A 101 -3.38 7.12 14.75
N ALA A 102 -2.31 7.15 13.94
CA ALA A 102 -1.61 8.38 13.59
C ALA A 102 -2.54 9.41 12.93
N ARG A 103 -3.32 8.99 11.92
CA ARG A 103 -4.27 9.87 11.22
C ARG A 103 -5.40 10.38 12.12
N LEU A 104 -5.82 9.57 13.10
CA LEU A 104 -6.79 10.02 14.10
C LEU A 104 -6.21 11.12 14.99
N ILE A 105 -4.98 10.94 15.48
CA ILE A 105 -4.31 11.92 16.32
C ILE A 105 -4.10 13.22 15.54
N ASP A 106 -3.65 13.15 14.29
CA ASP A 106 -3.48 14.32 13.41
C ASP A 106 -4.81 15.05 13.20
N GLY A 107 -5.89 14.32 12.89
CA GLY A 107 -7.21 14.90 12.69
C GLY A 107 -7.75 15.60 13.94
N LEU A 108 -7.47 15.07 15.13
CA LEU A 108 -7.87 15.68 16.39
C LEU A 108 -6.97 16.89 16.76
N ALA A 109 -5.67 16.81 16.49
CA ALA A 109 -4.72 17.89 16.75
C ALA A 109 -4.96 19.10 15.84
N LEU A 110 -5.29 18.86 14.56
CA LEU A 110 -5.74 19.87 13.59
C LEU A 110 -7.06 20.53 14.03
N LYS A 111 -8.02 19.75 14.55
CA LYS A 111 -9.28 20.29 15.10
C LYS A 111 -9.02 21.23 16.28
N LYS A 112 -8.10 20.86 17.17
CA LYS A 112 -7.77 21.65 18.37
C LYS A 112 -7.07 22.97 18.05
N THR A 113 -6.35 23.05 16.94
CA THR A 113 -5.60 24.24 16.56
C THR A 113 -6.33 25.19 15.64
N LEU A 114 -7.07 24.67 14.66
CA LEU A 114 -7.79 25.52 13.72
C LEU A 114 -9.10 26.09 14.30
N GLN A 115 -9.58 25.58 15.46
CA GLN A 115 -10.87 25.93 16.11
C GLN A 115 -12.09 25.94 15.14
N ARG A 116 -11.93 25.39 13.95
CA ARG A 116 -12.85 25.46 12.82
C ARG A 116 -12.84 24.11 12.13
N GLU A 117 -14.01 23.51 11.98
CA GLU A 117 -14.14 22.25 11.25
C GLU A 117 -14.01 22.50 9.74
N THR A 118 -12.79 22.45 9.24
CA THR A 118 -12.51 22.41 7.79
C THR A 118 -12.77 21.01 7.23
N ASN A 119 -13.13 20.94 5.96
CA ASN A 119 -13.33 19.66 5.24
C ASN A 119 -12.10 18.72 5.34
N LEU A 120 -10.89 19.27 5.48
CA LEU A 120 -9.66 18.50 5.65
C LEU A 120 -9.59 17.78 7.00
N THR A 121 -9.96 18.46 8.09
CA THR A 121 -10.01 17.88 9.44
C THR A 121 -11.02 16.75 9.51
N LYS A 122 -12.21 16.93 8.91
CA LYS A 122 -13.22 15.86 8.82
C LYS A 122 -12.70 14.66 8.03
N ARG A 123 -12.05 14.88 6.88
CA ARG A 123 -11.49 13.81 6.06
C ARG A 123 -10.38 13.04 6.78
N LEU A 124 -9.49 13.71 7.49
CA LEU A 124 -8.39 13.05 8.21
C LEU A 124 -8.91 12.17 9.35
N VAL A 125 -9.86 12.68 10.16
CA VAL A 125 -10.49 11.89 11.23
C VAL A 125 -11.25 10.69 10.65
N THR A 126 -12.01 10.86 9.57
CA THR A 126 -12.73 9.73 8.96
C THR A 126 -11.78 8.69 8.38
N PHE A 127 -10.70 9.09 7.71
CA PHE A 127 -9.66 8.15 7.24
C PHE A 127 -8.91 7.45 8.39
N GLY A 128 -8.73 8.11 9.53
CA GLY A 128 -8.15 7.51 10.73
C GLY A 128 -9.05 6.42 11.33
N ILE A 129 -10.34 6.72 11.53
CA ILE A 129 -11.31 5.74 12.06
C ILE A 129 -11.42 4.53 11.14
N THR A 130 -11.57 4.75 9.83
CA THR A 130 -11.65 3.65 8.87
C THR A 130 -10.37 2.83 8.85
N GLY A 131 -9.20 3.47 8.94
CA GLY A 131 -7.91 2.80 9.03
C GLY A 131 -7.78 1.90 10.26
N ILE A 132 -8.20 2.35 11.44
CA ILE A 132 -8.16 1.53 12.67
C ILE A 132 -9.10 0.34 12.57
N VAL A 133 -10.35 0.58 12.15
CA VAL A 133 -11.35 -0.49 12.02
C VAL A 133 -10.87 -1.53 11.00
N LEU A 134 -10.37 -1.08 9.85
CA LEU A 134 -9.77 -1.98 8.86
C LEU A 134 -8.57 -2.74 9.44
N GLY A 135 -7.64 -2.06 10.11
CA GLY A 135 -6.47 -2.71 10.72
C GLY A 135 -6.84 -3.83 11.69
N ILE A 136 -7.84 -3.62 12.54
CA ILE A 136 -8.35 -4.64 13.47
C ILE A 136 -8.98 -5.81 12.70
N ILE A 137 -9.85 -5.53 11.73
CA ILE A 137 -10.51 -6.57 10.91
C ILE A 137 -9.47 -7.42 10.18
N LEU A 138 -8.46 -6.77 9.58
CA LEU A 138 -7.38 -7.42 8.85
C LEU A 138 -6.52 -8.30 9.78
N TRP A 139 -6.32 -7.88 11.03
CA TRP A 139 -5.53 -8.65 12.00
C TRP A 139 -6.26 -9.90 12.49
N ILE A 140 -7.59 -9.85 12.61
CA ILE A 140 -8.40 -11.00 13.04
C ILE A 140 -8.44 -12.10 11.97
N VAL A 141 -8.35 -11.73 10.68
CA VAL A 141 -8.50 -12.68 9.57
C VAL A 141 -7.36 -12.61 8.55
N PRO A 142 -6.11 -12.86 8.96
CA PRO A 142 -4.93 -12.65 8.11
C PRO A 142 -4.92 -13.56 6.87
N GLY A 143 -5.48 -14.77 6.99
CA GLY A 143 -5.58 -15.71 5.86
C GLY A 143 -6.44 -15.18 4.72
N ILE A 144 -7.56 -14.51 5.02
CA ILE A 144 -8.42 -13.92 3.98
C ILE A 144 -7.71 -12.74 3.30
N VAL A 145 -6.99 -11.92 4.07
CA VAL A 145 -6.26 -10.76 3.55
C VAL A 145 -5.19 -11.17 2.54
N ALA A 146 -4.45 -12.24 2.82
CA ALA A 146 -3.48 -12.81 1.90
C ALA A 146 -4.11 -13.14 0.55
N THR A 147 -5.20 -13.93 0.58
CA THR A 147 -5.89 -14.37 -0.64
C THR A 147 -6.50 -13.20 -1.41
N LEU A 148 -7.10 -12.23 -0.70
CA LEU A 148 -7.71 -11.04 -1.30
C LEU A 148 -6.67 -10.17 -2.01
N LEU A 149 -5.49 -9.95 -1.40
CA LEU A 149 -4.41 -9.20 -2.03
C LEU A 149 -3.93 -9.89 -3.30
N THR A 150 -3.68 -11.19 -3.26
CA THR A 150 -3.26 -11.95 -4.44
C THR A 150 -4.28 -11.83 -5.58
N ILE A 151 -5.57 -11.97 -5.29
CA ILE A 151 -6.64 -11.83 -6.29
C ILE A 151 -6.71 -10.39 -6.83
N LEU A 152 -6.61 -9.38 -5.96
CA LEU A 152 -6.67 -7.97 -6.36
C LEU A 152 -5.50 -7.59 -7.26
N ILE A 153 -4.28 -7.98 -6.92
CA ILE A 153 -3.12 -7.69 -7.76
C ILE A 153 -3.21 -8.47 -9.08
N ALA A 154 -3.64 -9.73 -9.08
CA ALA A 154 -3.88 -10.46 -10.32
C ALA A 154 -4.87 -9.71 -11.24
N ALA A 155 -5.99 -9.23 -10.67
CA ALA A 155 -6.99 -8.47 -11.41
C ALA A 155 -6.43 -7.15 -11.98
N ILE A 156 -5.61 -6.42 -11.20
CA ILE A 156 -4.94 -5.19 -11.66
C ILE A 156 -4.00 -5.49 -12.84
N PHE A 157 -3.20 -6.56 -12.77
CA PHE A 157 -2.30 -6.94 -13.85
C PHE A 157 -3.05 -7.35 -15.11
N ILE A 158 -4.13 -8.12 -14.98
CA ILE A 158 -4.99 -8.49 -16.12
C ILE A 158 -5.60 -7.24 -16.75
N PHE A 159 -6.17 -6.34 -15.95
CA PHE A 159 -6.77 -5.10 -16.43
C PHE A 159 -5.74 -4.20 -17.12
N GLN A 160 -4.57 -4.03 -16.53
CA GLN A 160 -3.46 -3.27 -17.11
C GLN A 160 -3.01 -3.87 -18.44
N GLY A 161 -2.95 -5.21 -18.53
CA GLY A 161 -2.66 -5.93 -19.78
C GLY A 161 -3.66 -5.61 -20.87
N ILE A 162 -4.95 -5.62 -20.55
CA ILE A 162 -6.04 -5.25 -21.47
C ILE A 162 -5.90 -3.79 -21.94
N LEU A 163 -5.59 -2.86 -21.03
CA LEU A 163 -5.39 -1.44 -21.39
C LEU A 163 -4.23 -1.22 -22.35
N PHE A 164 -3.11 -1.91 -22.14
CA PHE A 164 -1.95 -1.81 -23.04
C PHE A 164 -2.23 -2.42 -24.42
N ILE A 165 -3.02 -3.49 -24.50
CA ILE A 165 -3.50 -4.06 -25.77
C ILE A 165 -4.50 -3.11 -26.45
N SER A 166 -5.41 -2.50 -25.70
CA SER A 166 -6.34 -1.50 -26.22
C SER A 166 -5.61 -0.28 -26.78
N THR A 167 -4.56 0.19 -26.09
CA THR A 167 -3.72 1.30 -26.53
C THR A 167 -3.00 1.00 -27.85
N TYR A 168 -2.58 -0.26 -28.07
CA TYR A 168 -2.03 -0.68 -29.36
C TYR A 168 -3.02 -0.50 -30.52
N MET A 169 -4.31 -0.77 -30.30
CA MET A 169 -5.36 -0.61 -31.32
C MET A 169 -5.65 0.86 -31.63
N VAL A 170 -5.48 1.76 -30.66
CA VAL A 170 -5.82 3.19 -30.79
C VAL A 170 -4.70 4.01 -31.40
N ILE A 171 -3.43 3.69 -31.11
CA ILE A 171 -2.30 4.35 -31.77
C ILE A 171 -2.40 4.01 -33.27
N LYS A 172 -2.25 4.98 -34.19
CA LYS A 172 -2.20 4.77 -35.64
C LYS A 172 -0.76 4.68 -36.14
#